data_AF-A0A0C3J811-F1
#
_entry.id   AF-A0A0C3J811-F1
#
_cell.length_a   1.000
_cell.length_b   1.000
_cell.length_c   1.000
_cell.angle_alpha   90.00
_cell.angle_beta   90.00
_cell.angle_gamma   90.00
#
_symmetry.space_group_name_H-M   'P 1'
#
loop_
_entity.id
_entity.type
_entity.pdbx_description
1 polymer ?
#
loop_
_entity_poly.entity_id
_entity_poly.type
_entity_poly.pdbx_seq_one_letter_code
_entity_poly.pdbx_strand_id
1 'polypeptide(L)'
;MMYPGINVAACFNVAAYVLFLYDYTLTFGREVDLFWCQPRRTWAFALFIANRYIGLLGRVPAFLENFLPHSGGSNSPRCQNLHMCDQLVMAVLQLIGAIIMMMRVYAFYNQDRRVLALFVTVALISAGICCWAFIYRGPPLPPPKYMVLAGCLGPIYPSQALRYAAAWGGQLLFDALIFVFTLWKLARISTRGERTFIDMLIRDGTLYFGVMTVMNVANIIVFLVANPWVKSVLSSPTNLLCAALISRLMMNLRDPKIRGVGVSTMQGFTDEPWSPATYSEVYHTA
;
A
#
# COMPACT_ATOMS: atom_id res chain seq x y z
N MET A 1 1.41 23.44 -33.53
CA MET A 1 2.68 22.69 -33.62
C MET A 1 2.72 21.71 -32.46
N MET A 2 2.68 20.42 -32.79
CA MET A 2 2.56 19.29 -31.89
C MET A 2 3.98 18.83 -31.55
N TYR A 3 4.49 19.14 -30.37
CA TYR A 3 5.67 18.44 -29.87
C TYR A 3 5.20 17.05 -29.43
N PRO A 4 5.69 15.94 -30.03
CA PRO A 4 5.49 14.61 -29.48
C PRO A 4 6.40 14.49 -28.25
N GLY A 5 6.09 15.25 -27.20
CA GLY A 5 6.76 15.14 -25.92
C GLY A 5 6.41 13.79 -25.31
N ILE A 6 7.40 13.13 -24.74
CA ILE A 6 7.21 11.94 -23.90
C ILE A 6 6.20 12.30 -22.80
N ASN A 7 5.12 11.53 -22.70
CA ASN A 7 4.16 11.67 -21.60
C ASN A 7 4.80 11.13 -20.32
N VAL A 8 5.46 12.01 -19.58
CA VAL A 8 6.17 11.70 -18.34
C VAL A 8 5.26 10.96 -17.35
N ALA A 9 3.99 11.36 -17.25
CA ALA A 9 3.03 10.70 -16.36
C ALA A 9 2.78 9.23 -16.77
N ALA A 10 2.60 8.98 -18.06
CA ALA A 10 2.45 7.61 -18.57
C ALA A 10 3.70 6.76 -18.34
N CYS A 11 4.90 7.31 -18.55
CA CYS A 11 6.15 6.59 -18.31
C CYS A 11 6.32 6.17 -16.84
N PHE A 12 6.03 7.07 -15.89
CA PHE A 12 6.07 6.76 -14.46
C PHE A 12 5.02 5.71 -14.07
N ASN A 13 3.81 5.81 -14.62
CA ASN A 13 2.75 4.83 -14.39
C ASN A 13 3.15 3.43 -14.89
N VAL A 14 3.71 3.33 -16.10
CA VAL A 14 4.22 2.06 -16.64
C VAL A 14 5.36 1.52 -15.80
N ALA A 15 6.36 2.36 -15.48
CA ALA A 15 7.50 1.93 -14.67
C ALA A 15 7.04 1.38 -13.32
N ALA A 16 6.10 2.06 -12.65
CA ALA A 16 5.54 1.58 -11.39
C ALA A 16 4.76 0.28 -11.54
N TYR A 17 3.98 0.12 -12.63
CA TYR A 17 3.25 -1.12 -12.90
C TYR A 17 4.18 -2.30 -13.17
N VAL A 18 5.25 -2.09 -13.97
CA VAL A 18 6.27 -3.10 -14.24
C VAL A 18 6.98 -3.49 -12.95
N LEU A 19 7.37 -2.53 -12.11
CA LEU A 19 7.97 -2.80 -10.80
C LEU A 19 7.02 -3.59 -9.89
N PHE A 20 5.73 -3.27 -9.89
CA PHE A 20 4.73 -3.99 -9.12
C PHE A 20 4.53 -5.42 -9.61
N LEU A 21 4.47 -5.64 -10.94
CA LEU A 21 4.42 -6.98 -11.52
C LEU A 21 5.67 -7.79 -11.22
N TYR A 22 6.85 -7.16 -11.32
CA TYR A 22 8.11 -7.78 -10.97
C TYR A 22 8.11 -8.21 -9.49
N ASP A 23 7.72 -7.32 -8.58
CA ASP A 23 7.57 -7.63 -7.16
C ASP A 23 6.58 -8.79 -6.90
N TYR A 24 5.45 -8.78 -7.61
CA TYR A 24 4.44 -9.83 -7.55
C TYR A 24 5.03 -11.19 -7.93
N THR A 25 5.73 -11.27 -9.07
CA THR A 25 6.32 -12.53 -9.55
C THR A 25 7.38 -13.07 -8.59
N LEU A 26 8.23 -12.20 -8.03
CA LEU A 26 9.24 -12.60 -7.04
C LEU A 26 8.63 -13.13 -5.75
N THR A 27 7.50 -12.57 -5.33
CA THR A 27 6.87 -12.92 -4.05
C THR A 27 5.84 -14.05 -4.16
N PHE A 28 5.50 -14.47 -5.39
CA PHE A 28 4.48 -15.49 -5.63
C PHE A 28 4.80 -16.84 -4.97
N GLY A 29 6.06 -17.29 -5.02
CA GLY A 29 6.47 -18.54 -4.34
C GLY A 29 6.18 -18.50 -2.84
N ARG A 30 6.57 -17.41 -2.17
CA ARG A 30 6.31 -17.21 -0.73
C ARG A 30 4.81 -17.11 -0.44
N GLU A 31 4.03 -16.53 -1.33
CA GLU A 31 2.57 -16.49 -1.20
C GLU A 31 1.98 -17.90 -1.18
N VAL A 32 2.40 -18.78 -2.10
CA VAL A 32 1.94 -20.18 -2.15
C VAL A 32 2.24 -20.88 -0.83
N ASP A 33 3.48 -20.80 -0.36
CA ASP A 33 3.91 -21.47 0.87
C ASP A 33 3.23 -20.94 2.15
N LEU A 34 3.10 -19.61 2.26
CA LEU A 34 2.65 -18.94 3.50
C LEU A 34 1.13 -18.74 3.60
N PHE A 35 0.41 -18.80 2.48
CA PHE A 35 -1.03 -18.55 2.44
C PHE A 35 -1.83 -19.70 1.83
N TRP A 36 -1.39 -20.29 0.73
CA TRP A 36 -2.15 -21.33 0.02
C TRP A 36 -1.96 -22.73 0.63
N CYS A 37 -0.74 -23.07 1.05
CA CYS A 37 -0.41 -24.35 1.69
C CYS A 37 -0.82 -24.40 3.18
N GLN A 38 -1.37 -23.33 3.73
CA GLN A 38 -1.76 -23.27 5.15
C GLN A 38 -3.17 -23.81 5.37
N PRO A 39 -3.39 -24.66 6.41
CA PRO A 39 -4.67 -25.35 6.62
C PRO A 39 -5.82 -24.44 7.08
N ARG A 40 -5.55 -23.19 7.48
CA ARG A 40 -6.58 -22.26 8.01
C ARG A 40 -6.69 -20.98 7.18
N ARG A 41 -7.81 -20.87 6.45
CA ARG A 41 -8.23 -19.64 5.78
C ARG A 41 -8.80 -18.67 6.83
N THR A 42 -7.96 -17.75 7.29
CA THR A 42 -8.32 -16.71 8.27
C THR A 42 -8.74 -15.42 7.58
N TRP A 43 -9.38 -14.49 8.30
CA TRP A 43 -9.69 -13.14 7.79
C TRP A 43 -8.45 -12.41 7.24
N ALA A 44 -7.27 -12.64 7.82
CA ALA A 44 -6.01 -12.11 7.32
C ALA A 44 -5.61 -12.70 5.95
N PHE A 45 -6.03 -13.92 5.60
CA PHE A 45 -5.87 -14.47 4.24
C PHE A 45 -6.75 -13.70 3.25
N ALA A 46 -8.03 -13.47 3.59
CA ALA A 46 -8.95 -12.75 2.71
C ALA A 46 -8.47 -11.31 2.44
N LEU A 47 -8.02 -10.59 3.47
CA LEU A 47 -7.48 -9.23 3.31
C LEU A 47 -6.17 -9.19 2.51
N PHE A 48 -5.29 -10.17 2.68
CA PHE A 48 -4.06 -10.29 1.90
C PHE A 48 -4.37 -10.50 0.41
N ILE A 49 -5.22 -11.48 0.10
CA ILE A 49 -5.62 -11.80 -1.28
C ILE A 49 -6.35 -10.62 -1.89
N ALA A 50 -7.27 -9.98 -1.16
CA ALA A 50 -7.96 -8.79 -1.62
C ALA A 50 -6.97 -7.67 -1.96
N ASN A 51 -6.07 -7.28 -1.05
CA ASN A 51 -5.05 -6.25 -1.31
C ASN A 51 -4.22 -6.56 -2.56
N ARG A 52 -3.77 -7.81 -2.68
CA ARG A 52 -2.83 -8.23 -3.72
C ARG A 52 -3.49 -8.33 -5.10
N TYR A 53 -4.63 -9.00 -5.21
CA TYR A 53 -5.30 -9.23 -6.49
C TYR A 53 -6.15 -8.04 -6.94
N ILE A 54 -6.77 -7.29 -6.03
CA ILE A 54 -7.40 -6.01 -6.39
C ILE A 54 -6.31 -5.02 -6.86
N GLY A 55 -5.12 -5.05 -6.25
CA GLY A 55 -3.98 -4.26 -6.68
C GLY A 55 -3.50 -4.64 -8.08
N LEU A 56 -3.46 -5.93 -8.40
CA LEU A 56 -3.04 -6.44 -9.70
C LEU A 56 -4.08 -6.15 -10.81
N LEU A 57 -5.33 -6.57 -10.58
CA LEU A 57 -6.40 -6.52 -11.58
C LEU A 57 -7.05 -5.14 -11.68
N GLY A 58 -7.22 -4.47 -10.54
CA GLY A 58 -7.85 -3.15 -10.47
C GLY A 58 -7.00 -2.04 -11.10
N ARG A 59 -5.75 -2.31 -11.48
CA ARG A 59 -4.88 -1.37 -12.18
C ARG A 59 -4.89 -1.52 -13.70
N VAL A 60 -5.56 -2.54 -14.23
CA VAL A 60 -5.80 -2.68 -15.67
C VAL A 60 -6.57 -1.49 -16.24
N PRO A 61 -7.67 -0.98 -15.61
CA PRO A 61 -8.33 0.24 -16.08
C PRO A 61 -7.43 1.46 -16.13
N ALA A 62 -6.57 1.64 -15.11
CA ALA A 62 -5.60 2.74 -15.07
C ALA A 62 -4.57 2.63 -16.20
N PHE A 63 -4.08 1.41 -16.47
CA PHE A 63 -3.19 1.16 -17.60
C PHE A 63 -3.89 1.51 -18.93
N LEU A 64 -5.14 1.06 -19.12
CA LEU A 64 -5.94 1.39 -20.29
C LEU A 64 -6.18 2.91 -20.42
N GLU A 65 -6.38 3.61 -19.31
CA GLU A 65 -6.54 5.08 -19.28
C GLU A 65 -5.31 5.82 -19.88
N ASN A 66 -4.11 5.27 -19.73
CA ASN A 66 -2.87 5.88 -20.24
C ASN A 66 -2.68 5.68 -21.75
N PHE A 67 -3.21 4.59 -22.33
CA PHE A 67 -2.88 4.17 -23.70
C PHE A 67 -4.05 4.14 -24.68
N LEU A 68 -5.31 4.19 -24.20
CA LEU A 68 -6.46 4.14 -25.09
C LEU A 68 -6.50 5.39 -25.99
N PRO A 69 -6.45 5.23 -27.32
CA PRO A 69 -6.68 6.33 -28.24
C PRO A 69 -8.14 6.73 -28.18
N HIS A 70 -8.43 8.01 -27.97
CA HIS A 70 -9.80 8.49 -27.92
C HIS A 70 -10.00 9.79 -28.69
N SER A 71 -11.00 9.79 -29.57
CA SER A 71 -11.36 10.91 -30.44
C SER A 71 -12.09 12.07 -29.74
N GLY A 72 -12.60 11.86 -28.51
CA GLY A 72 -13.34 12.86 -27.72
C GLY A 72 -12.56 13.53 -26.58
N GLY A 73 -11.25 13.30 -26.46
CA GLY A 73 -10.41 13.86 -25.38
C GLY A 73 -10.78 13.39 -23.96
N SER A 74 -10.23 14.08 -22.95
CA SER A 74 -10.39 13.75 -21.50
C SER A 74 -11.84 13.84 -21.00
N ASN A 75 -12.72 14.59 -21.68
CA ASN A 75 -14.12 14.78 -21.29
C ASN A 75 -15.07 13.69 -21.80
N SER A 76 -14.57 12.65 -22.47
CA SER A 76 -15.43 11.58 -22.95
C SER A 76 -16.04 10.76 -21.81
N PRO A 77 -17.27 10.22 -21.98
CA PRO A 77 -17.89 9.37 -20.97
C PRO A 77 -17.06 8.12 -20.66
N ARG A 78 -16.29 7.63 -21.63
CA ARG A 78 -15.37 6.50 -21.44
C ARG A 78 -14.22 6.86 -20.49
N CYS A 79 -13.60 8.03 -20.68
CA CYS A 79 -12.54 8.52 -19.81
C CYS A 79 -13.04 8.79 -18.39
N GLN A 80 -14.23 9.39 -18.25
CA GLN A 80 -14.83 9.63 -16.93
C GLN A 80 -15.13 8.31 -16.18
N ASN A 81 -15.64 7.30 -16.88
CA ASN A 81 -15.91 6.00 -16.28
C ASN A 81 -14.62 5.28 -15.88
N LEU A 82 -13.59 5.27 -16.74
CA LEU A 82 -12.30 4.67 -16.41
C LEU A 82 -11.65 5.35 -15.20
N HIS A 83 -11.68 6.68 -15.16
CA HIS A 83 -11.17 7.47 -14.05
C HIS A 83 -11.92 7.17 -12.74
N MET A 84 -13.26 7.08 -12.80
CA MET A 84 -14.07 6.71 -11.64
C MET A 84 -13.77 5.28 -11.16
N CYS A 85 -13.57 4.33 -12.07
CA CYS A 85 -13.16 2.98 -11.74
C CYS A 85 -11.80 2.93 -11.04
N ASP A 86 -10.79 3.65 -11.55
CA ASP A 86 -9.47 3.73 -10.92
C ASP A 86 -9.57 4.31 -9.49
N GLN A 87 -10.29 5.43 -9.33
CA GLN A 87 -10.51 6.03 -8.01
C GLN A 87 -11.16 5.07 -7.01
N LEU A 88 -12.17 4.30 -7.45
CA LEU A 88 -12.83 3.31 -6.59
C LEU A 88 -11.89 2.18 -6.20
N VAL A 89 -11.10 1.66 -7.14
CA VAL A 89 -10.09 0.62 -6.85
C VAL A 89 -9.08 1.14 -5.82
N MET A 90 -8.57 2.35 -6.02
CA MET A 90 -7.61 2.97 -5.10
C MET A 90 -8.20 3.15 -3.70
N ALA A 91 -9.44 3.61 -3.61
CA ALA A 91 -10.13 3.76 -2.34
C ALA A 91 -10.30 2.41 -1.61
N VAL A 92 -10.64 1.35 -2.34
CA VAL A 92 -10.75 0.00 -1.78
C VAL A 92 -9.40 -0.52 -1.28
N LEU A 93 -8.33 -0.36 -2.06
CA LEU A 93 -6.98 -0.77 -1.66
C LEU A 93 -6.50 -0.03 -0.42
N GLN A 94 -6.75 1.27 -0.38
CA GLN A 94 -6.39 2.07 0.78
C GLN A 94 -7.16 1.66 2.02
N LEU A 95 -8.47 1.37 1.89
CA LEU A 95 -9.28 0.90 3.00
C LEU A 95 -8.76 -0.45 3.54
N ILE A 96 -8.46 -1.38 2.64
CA ILE A 96 -7.87 -2.68 3.02
C ILE A 96 -6.53 -2.47 3.74
N GLY A 97 -5.67 -1.61 3.20
CA GLY A 97 -4.40 -1.25 3.82
C GLY A 97 -4.60 -0.65 5.22
N ALA A 98 -5.47 0.34 5.35
CA ALA A 98 -5.78 0.97 6.63
C ALA A 98 -6.27 -0.06 7.67
N ILE A 99 -7.15 -1.00 7.28
CA ILE A 99 -7.63 -2.07 8.16
C ILE A 99 -6.47 -2.97 8.61
N ILE A 100 -5.62 -3.43 7.69
CA ILE A 100 -4.46 -4.28 8.02
C ILE A 100 -3.54 -3.58 9.02
N MET A 101 -3.26 -2.29 8.80
CA MET A 101 -2.33 -1.53 9.62
C MET A 101 -2.94 -1.19 11.00
N MET A 102 -4.22 -0.86 11.06
CA MET A 102 -4.94 -0.66 12.34
C MET A 102 -4.98 -1.93 13.18
N MET A 103 -5.29 -3.08 12.57
CA MET A 103 -5.29 -4.36 13.28
C MET A 103 -3.91 -4.69 13.85
N ARG A 104 -2.85 -4.38 13.11
CA ARG A 104 -1.47 -4.56 13.58
C ARG A 104 -1.19 -3.72 14.82
N VAL A 105 -1.56 -2.43 14.82
CA VAL A 105 -1.36 -1.56 15.99
C VAL A 105 -2.23 -2.01 17.16
N TYR A 106 -3.48 -2.39 16.91
CA TYR A 106 -4.38 -2.92 17.92
C TYR A 106 -3.82 -4.18 18.60
N ALA A 107 -3.20 -5.08 17.83
CA ALA A 107 -2.52 -6.26 18.37
C ALA A 107 -1.30 -5.88 19.22
N PHE A 108 -0.48 -4.91 18.80
CA PHE A 108 0.67 -4.44 19.59
C PHE A 108 0.26 -3.79 20.92
N TYR A 109 -0.90 -3.13 20.97
CA TYR A 109 -1.41 -2.48 22.18
C TYR A 109 -2.29 -3.39 23.04
N ASN A 110 -2.05 -4.70 23.01
CA ASN A 110 -2.79 -5.68 23.82
C ASN A 110 -4.32 -5.53 23.68
N GLN A 111 -4.80 -5.23 22.48
CA GLN A 111 -6.23 -5.10 22.18
C GLN A 111 -6.93 -3.97 22.94
N ASP A 112 -6.22 -2.89 23.27
CA ASP A 112 -6.84 -1.69 23.86
C ASP A 112 -7.79 -1.01 22.87
N ARG A 113 -9.09 -1.02 23.20
CA ARG A 113 -10.16 -0.41 22.39
C ARG A 113 -10.02 1.11 22.25
N ARG A 114 -9.32 1.79 23.17
CA ARG A 114 -9.08 3.23 23.09
C ARG A 114 -8.18 3.58 21.90
N VAL A 115 -7.15 2.77 21.68
CA VAL A 115 -6.23 2.92 20.54
C VAL A 115 -6.98 2.66 19.23
N LEU A 116 -7.81 1.62 19.19
CA LEU A 116 -8.65 1.34 18.03
C LEU A 116 -9.63 2.50 17.74
N ALA A 117 -10.31 3.01 18.76
CA ALA A 117 -11.23 4.13 18.61
C ALA A 117 -10.54 5.38 18.02
N LEU A 118 -9.34 5.71 18.50
CA LEU A 118 -8.54 6.80 17.95
C LEU A 118 -8.28 6.63 16.45
N PHE A 119 -7.77 5.46 16.02
CA PHE A 119 -7.46 5.21 14.61
C PHE A 119 -8.71 5.18 13.74
N VAL A 120 -9.82 4.60 14.23
CA VAL A 120 -11.11 4.61 13.51
C VAL A 120 -11.60 6.05 13.33
N THR A 121 -11.54 6.89 14.37
CA THR A 121 -11.94 8.30 14.26
C THR A 121 -11.09 9.05 13.24
N VAL A 122 -9.76 8.89 13.28
CA VAL A 122 -8.86 9.53 12.31
C VAL A 122 -9.11 9.03 10.88
N ALA A 123 -9.34 7.72 10.72
CA ALA A 123 -9.66 7.12 9.43
C ALA A 123 -10.99 7.66 8.86
N LEU A 124 -12.02 7.81 9.69
CA LEU A 124 -13.31 8.39 9.29
C LEU A 124 -13.20 9.86 8.88
N ILE A 125 -12.43 10.65 9.63
CA ILE A 125 -12.15 12.05 9.27
C ILE A 125 -11.42 12.11 7.92
N SER A 126 -10.39 11.29 7.75
CA SER A 126 -9.60 11.23 6.51
C SER A 126 -10.45 10.78 5.33
N ALA A 127 -11.31 9.78 5.52
CA ALA A 127 -12.26 9.32 4.52
C ALA A 127 -13.27 10.42 4.15
N GLY A 128 -13.75 11.21 5.13
CA GLY A 128 -14.61 12.36 4.88
C GLY A 128 -13.93 13.44 4.02
N ILE A 129 -12.67 13.76 4.32
CA ILE A 129 -11.85 14.69 3.52
C ILE A 129 -11.66 14.16 2.09
N CYS A 130 -11.38 12.86 1.93
CA CYS A 130 -11.27 12.21 0.63
C CYS A 130 -12.59 12.31 -0.15
N CYS A 131 -13.72 11.91 0.45
CA CYS A 131 -15.03 11.99 -0.19
C CYS A 131 -15.36 13.42 -0.64
N TRP A 132 -15.12 14.42 0.21
CA TRP A 132 -15.26 15.82 -0.18
C TRP A 132 -14.33 16.20 -1.34
N ALA A 133 -13.06 15.77 -1.29
CA ALA A 133 -12.06 16.05 -2.31
C ALA A 133 -12.36 15.41 -3.68
N PHE A 134 -13.15 14.34 -3.75
CA PHE A 134 -13.50 13.69 -5.03
C PHE A 134 -14.93 14.00 -5.51
N ILE A 135 -15.90 14.13 -4.61
CA ILE A 135 -17.32 14.35 -4.97
C ILE A 135 -17.58 15.80 -5.38
N TYR A 136 -16.93 16.77 -4.73
CA TYR A 136 -17.20 18.19 -5.00
C TYR A 136 -16.79 18.54 -6.43
N ARG A 137 -17.74 18.82 -7.32
CA ARG A 137 -17.45 19.35 -8.64
C ARG A 137 -17.38 20.86 -8.50
N GLY A 138 -16.16 21.40 -8.50
CA GLY A 138 -15.95 22.85 -8.45
C GLY A 138 -16.52 23.56 -9.69
N PRO A 139 -16.35 24.88 -9.79
CA PRO A 139 -16.80 25.62 -10.96
C PRO A 139 -16.21 25.05 -12.27
N PRO A 140 -16.93 25.15 -13.40
CA PRO A 140 -16.48 24.63 -14.68
C PRO A 140 -15.12 25.24 -15.05
N LEU A 141 -14.15 24.36 -15.29
CA LEU A 141 -12.79 24.78 -15.58
C LEU A 141 -12.65 25.07 -17.08
N PRO A 142 -11.77 26.01 -17.47
CA PRO A 142 -11.55 26.29 -18.88
C PRO A 142 -11.16 25.01 -19.62
N PRO A 143 -11.55 24.84 -20.89
CA PRO A 143 -11.12 23.69 -21.67
C PRO A 143 -9.59 23.70 -21.78
N PRO A 144 -8.94 22.51 -21.71
CA PRO A 144 -7.50 22.43 -21.84
C PRO A 144 -7.05 23.02 -23.19
N LYS A 145 -6.06 23.91 -23.16
CA LYS A 145 -5.52 24.57 -24.38
C LYS A 145 -4.87 23.61 -25.38
N TYR A 146 -4.59 22.38 -24.96
CA TYR A 146 -3.91 21.36 -25.74
C TYR A 146 -4.70 20.04 -25.65
N MET A 147 -4.94 19.43 -26.80
CA MET A 147 -5.57 18.11 -26.92
C MET A 147 -4.48 17.04 -26.90
N VAL A 148 -4.54 16.12 -25.95
CA VAL A 148 -3.65 14.95 -25.93
C VAL A 148 -4.20 13.92 -26.92
N LEU A 149 -3.35 13.42 -27.83
CA LEU A 149 -3.73 12.50 -28.90
C LEU A 149 -4.07 11.08 -28.39
N ALA A 150 -3.52 10.69 -27.25
CA ALA A 150 -3.71 9.38 -26.63
C ALA A 150 -3.76 9.49 -25.10
N GLY A 151 -4.65 8.71 -24.49
CA GLY A 151 -4.87 8.69 -23.05
C GLY A 151 -5.90 9.73 -22.56
N CYS A 152 -6.48 9.45 -21.40
CA CYS A 152 -7.53 10.27 -20.78
C CYS A 152 -7.01 11.30 -19.78
N LEU A 153 -5.69 11.36 -19.56
CA LEU A 153 -5.04 12.24 -18.57
C LEU A 153 -5.30 13.71 -18.89
N GLY A 154 -6.01 14.39 -17.99
CA GLY A 154 -6.27 15.83 -18.05
C GLY A 154 -5.37 16.63 -17.12
N PRO A 155 -5.24 17.95 -17.34
CA PRO A 155 -4.49 18.82 -16.44
C PRO A 155 -5.23 18.99 -15.11
N ILE A 156 -4.48 18.96 -14.00
CA ILE A 156 -5.01 19.22 -12.67
C ILE A 156 -4.85 20.70 -12.36
N TYR A 157 -5.99 21.37 -12.16
CA TYR A 157 -6.03 22.80 -11.86
C TYR A 157 -5.70 23.07 -10.38
N PRO A 158 -5.21 24.28 -10.03
CA PRO A 158 -4.79 24.61 -8.67
C PRO A 158 -5.85 24.35 -7.58
N SER A 159 -7.12 24.63 -7.86
CA SER A 159 -8.22 24.38 -6.92
C SER A 159 -8.47 22.89 -6.66
N GLN A 160 -8.27 22.05 -7.66
CA GLN A 160 -8.35 20.59 -7.53
C GLN A 160 -7.10 20.04 -6.83
N ALA A 161 -5.93 20.57 -7.19
CA ALA A 161 -4.65 20.18 -6.61
C ALA A 161 -4.63 20.38 -5.09
N LEU A 162 -5.14 21.51 -4.59
CA LEU A 162 -5.22 21.77 -3.15
C LEU A 162 -6.12 20.77 -2.42
N ARG A 163 -7.24 20.38 -3.04
CA ARG A 163 -8.17 19.39 -2.48
C ARG A 163 -7.57 17.99 -2.46
N TYR A 164 -6.91 17.59 -3.54
CA TYR A 164 -6.19 16.32 -3.58
C TYR A 164 -5.04 16.31 -2.57
N ALA A 165 -4.28 17.40 -2.47
CA ALA A 165 -3.24 17.53 -1.45
C ALA A 165 -3.80 17.42 -0.02
N ALA A 166 -4.99 17.97 0.26
CA ALA A 166 -5.66 17.80 1.55
C ALA A 166 -6.05 16.34 1.83
N ALA A 167 -6.59 15.63 0.82
CA ALA A 167 -6.90 14.20 0.93
C ALA A 167 -5.65 13.35 1.20
N TRP A 168 -4.58 13.57 0.43
CA TRP A 168 -3.30 12.91 0.65
C TRP A 168 -2.63 13.32 1.98
N GLY A 169 -2.86 14.54 2.45
CA GLY A 169 -2.43 14.99 3.77
C GLY A 169 -3.13 14.24 4.91
N GLY A 170 -4.44 13.98 4.78
CA GLY A 170 -5.18 13.12 5.71
C GLY A 170 -4.62 11.70 5.75
N GLN A 171 -4.30 11.14 4.58
CA GLN A 171 -3.61 9.85 4.48
C GLN A 171 -2.28 9.84 5.21
N LEU A 172 -1.43 10.83 4.92
CA LEU A 172 -0.10 10.95 5.50
C LEU A 172 -0.19 11.02 7.03
N LEU A 173 -1.16 11.78 7.55
CA LEU A 173 -1.39 11.88 8.99
C LEU A 173 -1.76 10.51 9.59
N PHE A 174 -2.65 9.78 8.95
CA PHE A 174 -3.04 8.43 9.39
C PHE A 174 -1.84 7.46 9.39
N ASP A 175 -1.08 7.41 8.29
CA ASP A 175 0.09 6.55 8.16
C ASP A 175 1.18 6.94 9.17
N ALA A 176 1.41 8.23 9.39
CA ALA A 176 2.38 8.75 10.36
C ALA A 176 1.99 8.38 11.79
N LEU A 177 0.70 8.48 12.16
CA LEU A 177 0.23 8.05 13.48
C LEU A 177 0.43 6.56 13.69
N ILE A 178 0.10 5.72 12.70
CA ILE A 178 0.35 4.28 12.77
C ILE A 178 1.85 4.01 12.95
N PHE A 179 2.69 4.67 12.16
CA PHE A 179 4.14 4.50 12.23
C PHE A 179 4.68 4.89 13.61
N VAL A 180 4.31 6.06 14.13
CA VAL A 180 4.76 6.56 15.44
C VAL A 180 4.31 5.64 16.57
N PHE A 181 3.04 5.21 16.58
CA PHE A 181 2.54 4.29 17.61
C PHE A 181 3.24 2.92 17.54
N THR A 182 3.44 2.40 16.33
CA THR A 182 4.16 1.14 16.12
C THR A 182 5.59 1.24 16.61
N LEU A 183 6.31 2.30 16.19
CA LEU A 183 7.70 2.53 16.58
C LEU A 183 7.84 2.74 18.08
N TRP A 184 6.99 3.57 18.69
CA TRP A 184 7.05 3.86 20.13
C TRP A 184 6.80 2.59 20.96
N LYS A 185 5.80 1.80 20.60
CA LYS A 185 5.51 0.54 21.29
C LYS A 185 6.66 -0.45 21.14
N LEU A 186 7.20 -0.62 19.93
CA LEU A 186 8.31 -1.53 19.69
C LEU A 186 9.60 -1.09 20.41
N ALA A 187 9.92 0.20 20.41
CA ALA A 187 11.07 0.75 21.14
C ALA A 187 10.96 0.54 22.66
N ARG A 188 9.75 0.66 23.21
CA ARG A 188 9.48 0.40 24.64
C ARG A 188 9.63 -1.07 25.03
N ILE A 189 9.36 -2.00 24.11
CA ILE A 189 9.52 -3.45 24.39
C ILE A 189 11.00 -3.85 24.21
N SER A 190 11.70 -3.31 23.21
CA SER A 190 13.13 -3.59 22.98
C SER A 190 14.02 -3.18 24.18
N THR A 191 13.68 -2.08 24.86
CA THR A 191 14.40 -1.65 26.07
C THR A 191 14.22 -2.59 27.26
N ARG A 192 13.24 -3.51 27.23
CA ARG A 192 12.94 -4.47 28.32
C ARG A 192 13.62 -5.84 28.18
N GLY A 193 14.45 -6.07 27.16
CA GLY A 193 15.35 -7.24 27.11
C GLY A 193 15.07 -8.28 26.03
N GLU A 194 13.93 -8.23 25.32
CA GLU A 194 13.59 -9.14 24.21
C GLU A 194 14.18 -8.66 22.86
N ARG A 195 15.48 -8.39 22.83
CA ARG A 195 16.10 -7.61 21.75
C ARG A 195 16.08 -8.28 20.38
N THR A 196 16.29 -9.60 20.28
CA THR A 196 16.63 -10.22 18.98
C THR A 196 15.47 -10.28 17.99
N PHE A 197 14.27 -10.70 18.41
CA PHE A 197 13.10 -10.83 17.53
C PHE A 197 12.46 -9.47 17.22
N ILE A 198 12.36 -8.62 18.24
CA ILE A 198 11.75 -7.30 18.11
C ILE A 198 12.63 -6.38 17.28
N ASP A 199 13.96 -6.46 17.37
CA ASP A 199 14.86 -5.62 16.57
C ASP A 199 14.80 -5.97 15.07
N MET A 200 14.68 -7.26 14.71
CA MET A 200 14.42 -7.65 13.32
C MET A 200 13.05 -7.15 12.82
N LEU A 201 12.00 -7.27 13.64
CA LEU A 201 10.66 -6.81 13.28
C LEU A 201 10.56 -5.28 13.20
N ILE A 202 11.29 -4.56 14.05
CA ILE A 202 11.47 -3.10 13.99
C ILE A 202 12.20 -2.74 12.71
N ARG A 203 13.34 -3.36 12.42
CA ARG A 203 14.16 -3.01 11.25
C ARG A 203 13.38 -3.20 9.96
N ASP A 204 12.72 -4.34 9.78
CA ASP A 204 11.90 -4.58 8.60
C ASP A 204 10.67 -3.66 8.59
N GLY A 205 9.91 -3.64 9.68
CA GLY A 205 8.66 -2.89 9.78
C GLY A 205 8.84 -1.39 9.54
N THR A 206 9.86 -0.78 10.16
CA THR A 206 10.12 0.66 10.09
C THR A 206 10.58 1.10 8.72
N LEU A 207 11.37 0.29 8.01
CA LEU A 207 11.78 0.57 6.64
C LEU A 207 10.57 0.68 5.70
N TYR A 208 9.61 -0.24 5.82
CA TYR A 208 8.38 -0.19 5.02
C TYR A 208 7.60 1.11 5.26
N PHE A 209 7.37 1.46 6.52
CA PHE A 209 6.65 2.68 6.88
C PHE A 209 7.39 3.95 6.47
N GLY A 210 8.71 4.02 6.69
CA GLY A 210 9.51 5.16 6.31
C GLY A 210 9.44 5.42 4.80
N VAL A 211 9.55 4.37 3.99
CA VAL A 211 9.42 4.49 2.53
C VAL A 211 8.02 4.96 2.13
N MET A 212 6.94 4.44 2.74
CA MET A 212 5.57 4.93 2.48
C MET A 212 5.42 6.41 2.84
N THR A 213 5.91 6.84 4.00
CA THR A 213 5.86 8.25 4.43
C THR A 213 6.61 9.16 3.46
N VAL A 214 7.83 8.80 3.05
CA VAL A 214 8.61 9.57 2.08
C VAL A 214 7.87 9.70 0.75
N MET A 215 7.29 8.61 0.25
CA MET A 215 6.55 8.61 -1.01
C MET A 215 5.24 9.40 -0.94
N ASN A 216 4.53 9.34 0.19
CA ASN A 216 3.34 10.16 0.42
C ASN A 216 3.68 11.66 0.48
N VAL A 217 4.76 12.03 1.18
CA VAL A 217 5.26 13.41 1.23
C VAL A 217 5.65 13.89 -0.16
N ALA A 218 6.41 13.09 -0.91
CA ALA A 218 6.80 13.41 -2.28
C ALA A 218 5.57 13.63 -3.18
N ASN A 219 4.54 12.78 -3.06
CA ASN A 219 3.30 12.93 -3.81
C ASN A 219 2.57 14.25 -3.48
N ILE A 220 2.47 14.63 -2.20
CA ILE A 220 1.88 15.91 -1.79
C ILE A 220 2.66 17.10 -2.36
N ILE A 221 4.00 17.06 -2.29
CA ILE A 221 4.85 18.12 -2.83
C ILE A 221 4.62 18.28 -4.34
N VAL A 222 4.54 17.16 -5.08
CA VAL A 222 4.28 17.17 -6.52
C VAL A 222 2.89 17.75 -6.83
N PHE A 223 1.86 17.43 -6.05
CA PHE A 223 0.54 18.06 -6.22
C PHE A 223 0.59 19.58 -6.09
N LEU A 224 1.35 20.10 -5.13
CA LEU A 224 1.43 21.52 -4.84
C LEU A 224 2.30 22.28 -5.86
N VAL A 225 3.50 21.76 -6.16
CA VAL A 225 4.54 22.51 -6.89
C VAL A 225 4.57 22.18 -8.38
N ALA A 226 4.23 20.95 -8.77
CA ALA A 226 4.47 20.51 -10.14
C ALA A 226 3.51 21.17 -11.15
N ASN A 227 3.93 21.16 -12.42
CA ASN A 227 3.14 21.65 -13.54
C ASN A 227 1.80 20.89 -13.63
N PRO A 228 0.67 21.53 -13.98
CA PRO A 228 -0.66 20.90 -14.06
C PRO A 228 -0.73 19.53 -14.73
N TRP A 229 0.13 19.24 -15.70
CA TRP A 229 0.17 17.97 -16.44
C TRP A 229 0.89 16.82 -15.71
N VAL A 230 1.64 17.11 -14.65
CA VAL A 230 2.41 16.11 -13.88
C VAL A 230 2.07 16.10 -12.39
N LYS A 231 1.05 16.84 -11.95
CA LYS A 231 0.68 16.93 -10.52
C LYS A 231 0.30 15.60 -9.87
N SER A 232 -0.20 14.63 -10.63
CA SER A 232 -0.59 13.29 -10.14
C SER A 232 0.42 12.19 -10.50
N VAL A 233 1.59 12.52 -11.05
CA VAL A 233 2.54 11.52 -11.58
C VAL A 233 3.00 10.51 -10.53
N LEU A 234 3.09 10.91 -9.26
CA LEU A 234 3.50 10.03 -8.17
C LEU A 234 2.34 9.29 -7.51
N SER A 235 1.08 9.62 -7.81
CA SER A 235 -0.07 9.05 -7.11
C SER A 235 -0.22 7.55 -7.36
N SER A 236 -0.14 7.12 -8.62
CA SER A 236 -0.23 5.70 -8.96
C SER A 236 0.99 4.90 -8.46
N PRO A 237 2.25 5.36 -8.65
CA PRO A 237 3.42 4.75 -8.04
C PRO A 237 3.33 4.59 -6.52
N THR A 238 2.94 5.65 -5.80
CA THR A 238 2.80 5.61 -4.33
C THR A 238 1.79 4.55 -3.92
N ASN A 239 0.63 4.48 -4.56
CA ASN A 239 -0.37 3.46 -4.24
C ASN A 239 0.10 2.03 -4.54
N LEU A 240 0.79 1.79 -5.66
CA LEU A 240 1.33 0.46 -6.00
C LEU A 240 2.38 0.02 -4.99
N LEU A 241 3.25 0.96 -4.62
CA LEU A 241 4.26 0.72 -3.62
C LEU A 241 3.62 0.39 -2.26
N CYS A 242 2.63 1.16 -1.82
CA CYS A 242 1.89 0.87 -0.59
C CYS A 242 1.29 -0.55 -0.61
N ALA A 243 0.61 -0.93 -1.71
CA ALA A 243 0.05 -2.26 -1.85
C ALA A 243 1.12 -3.38 -1.77
N ALA A 244 2.25 -3.21 -2.47
CA ALA A 244 3.36 -4.17 -2.46
C ALA A 244 4.01 -4.29 -1.07
N LEU A 245 4.29 -3.16 -0.42
CA LEU A 245 4.91 -3.13 0.91
C LEU A 245 3.98 -3.72 1.97
N ILE A 246 2.67 -3.48 1.90
CA ILE A 246 1.68 -4.13 2.78
C ILE A 246 1.68 -5.65 2.57
N SER A 247 1.68 -6.12 1.32
CA SER A 247 1.77 -7.55 1.03
C SER A 247 3.07 -8.16 1.59
N ARG A 248 4.23 -7.51 1.38
CA ARG A 248 5.53 -7.96 1.93
C ARG A 248 5.53 -8.00 3.45
N LEU A 249 4.97 -6.99 4.10
CA LEU A 249 4.80 -6.96 5.54
C LEU A 249 3.99 -8.17 6.04
N MET A 250 2.86 -8.45 5.40
CA MET A 250 2.01 -9.59 5.78
C MET A 250 2.71 -10.95 5.57
N MET A 251 3.51 -11.10 4.51
CA MET A 251 4.33 -12.29 4.28
C MET A 251 5.42 -12.43 5.35
N ASN A 252 6.16 -11.36 5.64
CA ASN A 252 7.22 -11.39 6.66
C ASN A 252 6.67 -11.75 8.05
N LEU A 253 5.46 -11.30 8.41
CA LEU A 253 4.81 -11.67 9.68
C LEU A 253 4.43 -13.16 9.79
N ARG A 254 4.26 -13.85 8.65
CA ARG A 254 3.92 -15.28 8.59
C ARG A 254 5.13 -16.17 8.40
N ASP A 255 6.31 -15.60 8.14
CA ASP A 255 7.51 -16.37 7.88
C ASP A 255 7.92 -17.20 9.11
N PRO A 256 8.00 -18.54 8.99
CA PRO A 256 8.36 -19.40 10.12
C PRO A 256 9.80 -19.19 10.59
N LYS A 257 10.72 -18.69 9.74
CA LYS A 257 12.08 -18.35 10.16
C LYS A 257 12.07 -17.21 11.17
N ILE A 258 11.20 -16.21 10.93
CA ILE A 258 11.02 -15.07 11.84
C ILE A 258 10.33 -15.54 13.13
N ARG A 259 9.28 -16.37 13.04
CA ARG A 259 8.59 -16.92 14.22
C ARG A 259 9.46 -17.88 15.04
N GLY A 260 10.32 -18.66 14.39
CA GLY A 260 11.21 -19.64 15.01
C GLY A 260 12.27 -19.00 15.91
N VAL A 261 12.84 -17.85 15.51
CA VAL A 261 13.80 -17.10 16.33
C VAL A 261 13.21 -16.67 17.69
N GLY A 262 11.91 -16.37 17.74
CA GLY A 262 11.21 -16.08 19.00
C GLY A 262 11.04 -17.30 19.92
N VAL A 263 10.91 -18.50 19.35
CA VAL A 263 10.72 -19.76 20.10
C VAL A 263 12.07 -20.36 20.50
N SER A 264 13.08 -20.32 19.63
CA SER A 264 14.43 -20.80 19.93
C SER A 264 15.11 -20.01 21.06
N THR A 265 14.74 -18.74 21.24
CA THR A 265 15.24 -17.92 22.37
C THR A 265 14.63 -18.33 23.72
N MET A 266 13.47 -19.01 23.73
CA MET A 266 12.92 -19.62 24.96
C MET A 266 13.46 -21.03 25.26
N GLN A 267 14.05 -21.71 24.27
CA GLN A 267 14.64 -23.05 24.45
C GLN A 267 16.16 -23.03 24.63
N GLY A 268 16.82 -21.88 24.51
CA GLY A 268 18.26 -21.73 24.70
C GLY A 268 18.69 -21.54 26.15
N PHE A 269 18.26 -22.41 27.08
CA PHE A 269 18.93 -22.59 28.39
C PHE A 269 18.55 -23.92 29.08
N THR A 270 18.51 -25.01 28.32
CA THR A 270 18.67 -26.34 28.92
C THR A 270 19.94 -26.94 28.34
N ASP A 271 20.98 -27.01 29.18
CA ASP A 271 22.19 -27.76 28.95
C ASP A 271 21.82 -29.22 28.61
N GLU A 272 21.82 -29.58 27.33
CA GLU A 272 21.99 -30.98 26.93
C GLU A 272 22.96 -31.10 25.75
N PRO A 273 23.90 -32.07 25.77
CA PRO A 273 24.85 -32.26 24.70
C PRO A 273 24.14 -32.81 23.45
N TRP A 274 24.40 -32.16 22.32
CA TRP A 274 23.98 -32.57 20.99
C TRP A 274 24.33 -34.04 20.70
N SER A 275 23.32 -34.86 20.38
CA SER A 275 23.52 -36.20 19.78
C SER A 275 22.88 -36.25 18.38
N PRO A 276 23.59 -36.72 17.34
CA PRO A 276 23.06 -36.80 15.98
C PRO A 276 22.57 -38.22 15.64
N ALA A 277 21.26 -38.47 15.72
CA ALA A 277 20.51 -39.52 15.02
C ALA A 277 19.03 -39.35 15.42
N THR A 278 18.00 -39.35 14.57
CA THR A 278 17.72 -40.25 13.45
C THR A 278 16.63 -39.59 12.60
N TYR A 279 16.86 -39.44 11.29
CA TYR A 279 15.90 -38.90 10.33
C TYR A 279 15.37 -40.07 9.49
N SER A 280 14.42 -40.83 10.03
CA SER A 280 13.71 -41.86 9.26
C SER A 280 12.47 -42.32 10.02
N GLU A 281 11.39 -42.54 9.28
CA GLU A 281 10.11 -43.17 9.67
C GLU A 281 8.97 -42.24 10.11
N VAL A 282 8.41 -41.47 9.15
CA VAL A 282 6.94 -41.21 9.13
C VAL A 282 6.44 -41.23 7.67
N TYR A 283 6.62 -42.36 6.99
CA TYR A 283 5.85 -42.68 5.77
C TYR A 283 5.61 -44.18 5.65
N HIS A 284 5.00 -44.80 6.67
CA HIS A 284 4.28 -46.05 6.46
C HIS A 284 3.17 -46.18 7.52
N THR A 285 1.96 -46.55 7.04
CA THR A 285 0.74 -46.91 7.79
C THR A 285 -0.03 -45.73 8.41
N ALA A 286 -1.32 -45.52 8.18
CA ALA A 286 -2.38 -46.26 7.49
C ALA A 286 -3.41 -45.26 6.91
#